data_AF-A0A8J6ANE7-F1
#
_entry.id   AF-A0A8J6ANE7-F1
#
_cell.length_a   1.000
_cell.length_b   1.000
_cell.length_c   1.000
_cell.angle_alpha   90.00
_cell.angle_beta   90.00
_cell.angle_gamma   90.00
#
_symmetry.space_group_name_H-M   'P 1'
#
loop_
_entity.id
_entity.type
_entity.pdbx_description
1 polymer ?
#
loop_
_entity_poly.entity_id
_entity_poly.type
_entity_poly.pdbx_seq_one_letter_code
_entity_poly.pdbx_strand_id
1 'polypeptide(L)'
;VDDVVKSMYPPLDPKLLDARTTALLLSVSHLVLVTRNACHLTGGLDWIDQSLSAAEEHLKVLREAALASEPEKGLPGPEGFLQEQSAI
;
A
#
# COMPACT_ATOMS: atom_id res chain seq x y z
N VAL A 1 3.12 -8.04 -10.25
CA VAL A 1 4.43 -8.00 -9.55
C VAL A 1 5.26 -6.84 -10.06
N ASP A 2 5.40 -6.68 -11.38
CA ASP A 2 6.18 -5.58 -11.97
C ASP A 2 5.75 -4.20 -11.50
N ASP A 3 4.44 -3.96 -11.35
CA ASP A 3 3.95 -2.66 -10.88
C ASP A 3 4.34 -2.36 -9.43
N VAL A 4 4.37 -3.40 -8.57
CA VAL A 4 4.83 -3.29 -7.18
C VAL A 4 6.32 -2.96 -7.16
N VAL A 5 7.12 -3.70 -7.92
CA VAL A 5 8.57 -3.48 -8.04
C VAL A 5 8.85 -2.06 -8.55
N LYS A 6 8.14 -1.61 -9.59
CA LYS A 6 8.27 -0.23 -10.11
C LYS A 6 7.92 0.83 -9.07
N SER A 7 6.92 0.61 -8.22
CA SER A 7 6.61 1.56 -7.12
C SER A 7 7.67 1.61 -6.04
N MET A 8 8.54 0.60 -5.90
CA MET A 8 9.61 0.63 -4.90
C MET A 8 10.79 1.53 -5.28
N TYR A 9 10.87 1.97 -6.54
CA TYR A 9 11.92 2.87 -7.02
C TYR A 9 11.51 4.34 -6.93
N PRO A 10 12.45 5.26 -6.70
CA PRO A 10 12.15 6.69 -6.59
C PRO A 10 11.49 7.29 -7.85
N PRO A 11 10.56 8.26 -7.69
CA PRO A 11 10.00 8.73 -6.41
C PRO A 11 9.07 7.67 -5.80
N LEU A 12 9.37 7.28 -4.57
CA LEU A 12 8.66 6.25 -3.83
C LEU A 12 7.39 6.86 -3.22
N ASP A 13 6.23 6.41 -3.70
CA ASP A 13 4.93 6.74 -3.11
C ASP A 13 4.43 5.54 -2.28
N PRO A 14 4.41 5.65 -0.94
CA PRO A 14 3.98 4.57 -0.06
C PRO A 14 2.49 4.24 -0.21
N LYS A 15 1.63 5.20 -0.62
CA LYS A 15 0.21 4.94 -0.91
C LYS A 15 0.06 4.11 -2.16
N LEU A 16 0.85 4.42 -3.19
CA LEU A 16 0.88 3.66 -4.43
C LEU A 16 1.41 2.24 -4.21
N LEU A 17 2.45 2.10 -3.37
CA LEU A 17 3.02 0.80 -3.01
C LEU A 17 2.01 -0.06 -2.22
N ASP A 18 1.29 0.51 -1.24
CA ASP A 18 0.23 -0.17 -0.50
C ASP A 18 -0.89 -0.65 -1.44
N ALA A 19 -1.39 0.23 -2.31
CA ALA A 19 -2.44 -0.09 -3.26
C ALA A 19 -2.04 -1.22 -4.22
N ARG A 20 -0.82 -1.15 -4.79
CA ARG A 20 -0.32 -2.17 -5.73
C ARG A 20 -0.05 -3.51 -5.06
N THR A 21 0.46 -3.49 -3.83
CA THR A 21 0.71 -4.71 -3.06
C THR A 21 -0.60 -5.36 -2.63
N THR A 22 -1.60 -4.56 -2.25
CA THR A 22 -2.97 -5.03 -1.96
C THR A 22 -3.58 -5.71 -3.20
N ALA A 23 -3.50 -5.06 -4.37
CA ALA A 23 -4.01 -5.63 -5.61
C ALA A 23 -3.31 -6.94 -6.00
N LEU A 24 -1.99 -7.04 -5.78
CA LEU A 24 -1.24 -8.27 -5.99
C LEU A 24 -1.73 -9.39 -5.08
N LEU A 25 -1.87 -9.11 -3.77
CA LEU A 25 -2.34 -10.09 -2.79
C LEU A 25 -3.75 -10.61 -3.15
N LEU A 26 -4.67 -9.70 -3.48
CA LEU A 26 -6.03 -10.07 -3.93
C LEU A 26 -5.99 -10.96 -5.19
N SER A 27 -5.11 -10.65 -6.14
CA SER A 27 -4.97 -11.44 -7.37
C SER A 27 -4.45 -12.85 -7.09
N VAL A 28 -3.49 -12.99 -6.18
CA VAL A 28 -2.93 -14.29 -5.77
C VAL A 28 -3.95 -15.09 -4.97
N SER A 29 -4.65 -14.49 -4.01
CA SER A 29 -5.74 -15.13 -3.26
C SER A 29 -6.85 -15.62 -4.20
N HIS A 30 -7.23 -14.80 -5.17
CA HIS A 30 -8.20 -15.20 -6.18
C HIS A 30 -7.69 -16.37 -7.05
N LEU A 31 -6.42 -16.34 -7.48
CA LEU A 31 -5.80 -17.43 -8.23
C LEU A 31 -5.83 -18.76 -7.43
N VAL A 32 -5.53 -18.71 -6.13
CA VAL A 32 -5.62 -19.88 -5.24
C VAL A 32 -7.04 -20.42 -5.19
N LEU A 33 -8.03 -19.54 -5.00
CA LEU A 33 -9.45 -19.93 -4.96
C LEU A 33 -9.91 -20.59 -6.27
N VAL A 34 -9.63 -19.97 -7.42
CA VAL A 34 -10.05 -20.53 -8.72
C VAL A 34 -9.31 -21.84 -9.03
N THR A 35 -8.05 -21.98 -8.61
CA THR A 35 -7.26 -23.20 -8.81
C THR A 35 -7.78 -24.34 -7.93
N ARG A 36 -8.05 -24.07 -6.64
CA ARG A 36 -8.68 -25.05 -5.73
C ARG A 36 -10.02 -25.51 -6.28
N ASN A 37 -10.83 -24.57 -6.79
CA ASN A 37 -12.13 -24.86 -7.36
C ASN A 37 -12.03 -25.67 -8.67
N ALA A 38 -11.18 -25.26 -9.62
CA ALA A 38 -11.08 -25.88 -10.94
C ALA A 38 -10.37 -27.25 -10.92
N CYS A 39 -9.43 -27.45 -10.00
CA CYS A 39 -8.63 -28.67 -9.90
C CYS A 39 -9.07 -29.59 -8.77
N HIS A 40 -10.14 -29.26 -8.03
CA HIS A 40 -10.65 -30.01 -6.88
C HIS A 40 -9.55 -30.38 -5.86
N LEU A 41 -8.62 -29.45 -5.60
CA LEU A 41 -7.53 -29.66 -4.66
C LEU A 41 -8.07 -29.56 -3.23
N THR A 42 -8.30 -30.71 -2.60
CA THR A 42 -8.95 -30.82 -1.28
C THR A 42 -7.99 -31.10 -0.11
N GLY A 43 -6.69 -31.24 -0.34
CA GLY A 43 -5.72 -31.54 0.73
C GLY A 43 -4.33 -30.94 0.51
N GLY A 44 -3.64 -30.65 1.62
CA GLY A 44 -2.22 -30.27 1.63
C GLY A 44 -1.90 -28.83 1.25
N LEU A 45 -2.86 -27.91 1.39
CA LEU A 45 -2.69 -26.50 0.99
C LEU A 45 -2.59 -25.51 2.16
N ASP A 46 -2.41 -26.00 3.39
CA ASP A 46 -2.26 -25.16 4.58
C ASP A 46 -1.05 -24.22 4.49
N TRP A 47 -0.01 -24.62 3.73
CA TRP A 47 1.14 -23.76 3.45
C TRP A 47 0.76 -22.53 2.62
N ILE A 48 -0.26 -22.63 1.75
CA ILE A 48 -0.76 -21.50 0.97
C ILE A 48 -1.45 -20.52 1.89
N ASP A 49 -2.32 -21.00 2.76
CA ASP A 49 -3.06 -20.16 3.70
C ASP A 49 -2.10 -19.47 4.70
N GLN A 50 -1.07 -20.18 5.16
CA GLN A 50 0.02 -19.59 5.95
C GLN A 50 0.81 -18.52 5.18
N SER A 51 1.12 -18.77 3.90
CA SER A 51 1.85 -17.81 3.07
C SER A 51 1.02 -16.55 2.79
N LEU A 52 -0.28 -16.70 2.55
CA LEU A 52 -1.21 -15.58 2.37
C LEU A 52 -1.34 -14.76 3.66
N SER A 53 -1.46 -15.43 4.81
CA SER A 53 -1.52 -14.77 6.13
C SER A 53 -0.25 -13.97 6.43
N ALA A 54 0.94 -14.52 6.16
CA ALA A 54 2.20 -13.80 6.30
C ALA A 54 2.27 -12.56 5.36
N ALA A 55 1.75 -12.69 4.13
CA ALA A 55 1.70 -11.56 3.21
C ALA A 55 0.72 -10.46 3.67
N GLU A 56 -0.42 -10.82 4.28
CA GLU A 56 -1.35 -9.88 4.91
C GLU A 56 -0.70 -9.12 6.07
N GLU A 57 0.12 -9.80 6.87
CA GLU A 57 0.87 -9.16 7.95
C GLU A 57 1.85 -8.12 7.42
N HIS A 58 2.61 -8.44 6.36
CA HIS A 58 3.49 -7.48 5.71
C HIS A 58 2.74 -6.28 5.12
N LEU A 59 1.52 -6.50 4.60
CA LEU A 59 0.67 -5.43 4.06
C LEU A 59 0.28 -4.40 5.15
N LYS A 60 0.13 -4.83 6.41
CA LYS A 60 -0.16 -3.91 7.53
C LYS A 60 0.94 -2.87 7.71
N VAL A 61 2.21 -3.28 7.61
CA VAL A 61 3.36 -2.38 7.71
C VAL A 61 3.34 -1.35 6.57
N LEU A 62 3.00 -1.77 5.35
CA LEU A 62 2.88 -0.86 4.20
C LEU A 62 1.74 0.14 4.40
N ARG A 63 0.60 -0.31 4.94
CA ARG A 63 -0.52 0.56 5.28
C ARG A 63 -0.17 1.57 6.35
N GLU A 64 0.53 1.16 7.40
CA GLU A 64 1.03 2.08 8.44
C GLU A 64 1.97 3.11 7.85
N ALA A 65 2.90 2.71 6.98
CA ALA A 65 3.80 3.62 6.29
C ALA A 65 3.05 4.59 5.36
N ALA A 66 2.01 4.12 4.65
CA ALA A 66 1.17 4.94 3.80
C ALA A 66 0.37 6.00 4.58
N LEU A 67 -0.10 5.65 5.78
CA LEU A 67 -0.78 6.57 6.70
C LEU A 67 0.20 7.57 7.33
N ALA A 68 1.40 7.13 7.72
CA ALA A 68 2.44 8.01 8.26
C ALA A 68 3.00 8.98 7.21
N SER A 69 2.90 8.63 5.93
CA SER A 69 3.30 9.49 4.80
C SER A 69 2.29 10.60 4.52
N GLU A 70 1.12 10.61 5.16
CA GLU A 70 0.23 11.75 5.05
C GLU A 70 0.91 12.95 5.71
N PRO A 71 1.09 14.07 4.99
CA PRO A 71 1.54 15.28 5.65
C PRO A 71 0.50 15.58 6.72
N GLU A 72 0.92 15.68 7.99
CA GLU A 72 0.11 16.34 9.00
C GLU A 72 -0.36 17.63 8.34
N LYS A 73 -1.66 17.72 8.10
CA LYS A 73 -2.30 18.95 7.64
C LYS A 73 -2.28 19.87 8.85
N GLY A 74 -1.07 20.28 9.25
CA GLY A 74 -0.82 21.34 10.19
C GLY A 74 -1.65 22.51 9.71
N LEU A 75 -2.38 23.09 10.66
CA LEU A 75 -3.24 24.23 10.49
C LEU A 75 -2.64 25.24 9.48
N PRO A 76 -3.45 26.03 8.76
CA PRO A 76 -2.92 27.22 8.12
C PRO A 76 -2.24 28.04 9.20
N GLY A 77 -0.90 28.00 9.24
CA GLY A 77 -0.10 28.86 10.08
C GLY A 77 -0.43 30.30 9.67
N PRO A 78 -0.41 31.25 10.61
CA PRO A 78 -0.69 32.64 10.28
C PRO A 78 0.35 33.12 9.29
N GLU A 79 -0.01 33.17 8.00
CA GLU A 79 0.81 33.78 6.97
C GLU A 79 1.10 35.21 7.42
N GLY A 80 2.39 35.52 7.51
CA GLY A 80 2.90 36.76 8.04
C GLY A 80 2.32 37.95 7.28
N PHE A 81 1.40 38.64 7.94
CA PHE A 81 0.93 39.97 7.55
C PHE A 81 1.96 41.02 7.99
N LEU A 82 3.21 40.93 7.54
CA LEU A 82 4.15 42.03 7.69
C LEU A 82 5.07 42.10 6.49
N GLN A 83 5.09 43.31 5.91
CA GLN A 83 6.04 43.81 4.92
C GLN A 83 5.72 43.28 3.51
N GLU A 84 5.15 44.06 2.61
CA GLU A 84 5.67 45.34 2.12
C GLU A 84 4.63 45.93 1.13
N GLN A 85 4.73 47.23 0.86
CA GLN A 85 3.85 48.12 0.04
C GLN A 85 2.93 49.00 0.91
N SER A 86 3.02 50.32 0.91
CA SER A 86 3.65 51.24 -0.03
C SER A 86 4.14 52.48 0.71
N ALA A 87 5.29 52.96 0.26
CA ALA A 87 5.79 54.28 0.53
C ALA A 87 4.83 55.37 0.00
N ILE A 88 5.05 56.56 0.57
CA ILE A 88 4.61 57.93 0.22
C ILE A 88 3.32 58.37 0.90
#